data_AF-A0A354YDX0-F1
#
_entry.id   AF-A0A354YDX0-F1
#
_cell.length_a   1.000
_cell.length_b   1.000
_cell.length_c   1.000
_cell.angle_alpha   90.00
_cell.angle_beta   90.00
_cell.angle_gamma   90.00
#
_symmetry.space_group_name_H-M   'P 1'
#
loop_
_entity.id
_entity.type
_entity.pdbx_description
1 polymer ?
#
loop_
_entity_poly.entity_id
_entity_poly.type
_entity_poly.pdbx_seq_one_letter_code
_entity_poly.pdbx_strand_id
1 'polypeptide(L)'
;EEKGLLGSEFYASKPLYPLDKTVAVINMDGMSPFVPSRDFGIYGTARLELLDDLKSVAKGWNLRYTPDPKPEAGYFFRSDHFSFAKRGVPAISYSAGQDWEVGGVAAGKAASDDYTAKRYHQQGDEWQPDWTFAGAARDLSVLYKLGLQLADSRQWPNWSQDSEFRATRDASAAARR
;
A
#
# COMPACT_ATOMS: atom_id res chain seq x y z
N GLU A 1 -1.11 4.29 13.71
CA GLU A 1 -2.41 4.18 13.04
C GLU A 1 -3.54 4.97 13.77
N GLU A 2 -4.51 4.34 14.43
CA GLU A 2 -5.89 4.89 14.66
C GLU A 2 -6.05 6.17 15.49
N LYS A 3 -5.02 6.62 16.19
CA LYS A 3 -5.01 7.88 16.97
C LYS A 3 -4.34 9.04 16.22
N GLY A 4 -4.21 8.94 14.90
CA GLY A 4 -3.54 9.94 14.07
C GLY A 4 -2.07 9.63 13.85
N LEU A 5 -1.76 8.38 13.49
CA LEU A 5 -0.44 7.92 13.05
C LEU A 5 0.69 8.08 14.09
N LEU A 6 0.35 8.20 15.37
CA LEU A 6 1.32 8.58 16.42
C LEU A 6 2.59 7.72 16.46
N GLY A 7 2.47 6.41 16.25
CA GLY A 7 3.60 5.49 16.25
C GLY A 7 4.52 5.67 15.04
N SER A 8 3.97 5.65 13.83
CA SER A 8 4.74 5.85 12.59
C SER A 8 5.31 7.27 12.52
N GLU A 9 4.57 8.26 13.02
CA GLU A 9 5.03 9.63 13.12
C GLU A 9 6.22 9.77 14.07
N PHE A 10 6.13 9.15 15.25
CA PHE A 10 7.23 9.13 16.20
C PHE A 10 8.47 8.50 15.55
N TYR A 11 8.34 7.30 14.96
CA TYR A 11 9.45 6.63 14.30
C TYR A 11 10.04 7.47 13.17
N ALA A 12 9.22 7.97 12.23
CA ALA A 12 9.71 8.71 11.08
C ALA A 12 10.37 10.05 11.48
N SER A 13 9.99 10.64 12.63
CA SER A 13 10.66 11.82 13.18
C SER A 13 11.97 11.52 13.93
N LYS A 14 12.14 10.29 14.44
CA LYS A 14 13.29 9.85 15.24
C LYS A 14 13.67 8.42 14.84
N PRO A 15 14.11 8.21 13.59
CA PRO A 15 14.22 6.88 13.05
C PRO A 15 15.48 6.19 13.58
N LEU A 16 15.37 4.88 13.87
CA LEU A 16 16.54 4.07 14.19
C LEU A 16 17.47 3.93 12.97
N TYR A 17 16.87 3.74 11.79
CA TYR A 17 17.56 3.71 10.51
C TYR A 17 17.33 5.01 9.74
N PRO A 18 18.39 5.74 9.32
CA PRO A 18 18.24 7.01 8.62
C PRO A 18 17.31 6.95 7.41
N LEU A 19 16.33 7.85 7.34
CA LEU A 19 15.32 7.85 6.26
C LEU A 19 15.91 8.16 4.89
N ASP A 20 17.02 8.89 4.82
CA ASP A 20 17.76 9.14 3.59
C ASP A 20 18.32 7.84 2.95
N LYS A 21 18.54 6.82 3.78
CA LYS A 21 18.95 5.46 3.41
C LYS A 21 17.82 4.43 3.43
N THR A 22 16.57 4.86 3.64
CA THR A 22 15.40 4.00 3.47
C THR A 22 14.98 4.00 2.01
N VAL A 23 15.00 2.82 1.36
CA VAL A 23 14.70 2.67 -0.06
C VAL A 23 13.24 3.02 -0.35
N ALA A 24 12.32 2.40 0.39
CA ALA A 24 10.88 2.50 0.21
C ALA A 24 10.13 2.07 1.49
N VAL A 25 8.83 2.37 1.55
CA VAL A 25 7.88 1.84 2.52
C VAL A 25 6.76 1.10 1.80
N ILE A 26 6.57 -0.17 2.16
CA ILE A 26 5.45 -1.01 1.71
C ILE A 26 4.55 -1.21 2.92
N ASN A 27 3.46 -0.46 2.98
CA ASN A 27 2.50 -0.51 4.08
C ASN A 27 1.34 -1.44 3.76
N MET A 28 0.90 -2.16 4.79
CA MET A 28 -0.26 -3.05 4.76
C MET A 28 -1.11 -2.67 5.96
N ASP A 29 -2.35 -2.30 5.72
CA ASP A 29 -3.28 -1.83 6.74
C ASP A 29 -4.64 -2.46 6.49
N GLY A 30 -4.81 -3.64 7.08
CA GLY A 30 -5.79 -4.62 6.63
C GLY A 30 -5.34 -5.35 5.36
N MET A 31 -5.59 -6.65 5.31
CA MET A 31 -5.41 -7.49 4.12
C MET A 31 -6.73 -8.20 3.83
N SER A 32 -7.05 -8.46 2.57
CA SER A 32 -8.30 -9.13 2.20
C SER A 32 -8.34 -10.57 2.74
N PRO A 33 -9.28 -10.93 3.62
CA PRO A 33 -9.43 -12.31 4.09
C PRO A 33 -10.17 -13.21 3.08
N PHE A 34 -10.58 -12.66 1.93
CA PHE A 34 -11.42 -13.32 0.95
C PHE A 34 -10.61 -14.01 -0.16
N VAL A 35 -11.32 -14.40 -1.21
CA VAL A 35 -10.75 -14.99 -2.42
C VAL A 35 -9.80 -14.02 -3.14
N PRO A 36 -8.91 -14.52 -4.00
CA PRO A 36 -8.03 -13.66 -4.78
C PRO A 36 -8.79 -12.76 -5.78
N SER A 37 -8.24 -11.59 -6.07
CA SER A 37 -8.75 -10.60 -7.05
C SER A 37 -7.92 -10.56 -8.33
N ARG A 38 -8.48 -10.19 -9.47
CA ARG A 38 -7.74 -9.96 -10.72
C ARG A 38 -6.99 -8.63 -10.73
N ASP A 39 -7.22 -7.79 -9.73
CA ASP A 39 -6.62 -6.49 -9.60
C ASP A 39 -6.10 -6.19 -8.19
N PHE A 40 -5.37 -5.09 -8.07
CA PHE A 40 -4.93 -4.50 -6.82
C PHE A 40 -4.93 -2.97 -6.94
N GLY A 41 -4.86 -2.28 -5.81
CA GLY A 41 -4.72 -0.83 -5.77
C GLY A 41 -3.68 -0.38 -4.75
N ILE A 42 -3.59 0.93 -4.61
CA ILE A 42 -3.02 1.59 -3.44
C ILE A 42 -4.07 2.57 -2.90
N TYR A 43 -3.99 2.91 -1.62
CA TYR A 43 -4.82 3.98 -1.07
C TYR A 43 -4.32 5.34 -1.55
N GLY A 44 -5.18 6.08 -2.27
CA GLY A 44 -4.86 7.31 -2.99
C GLY A 44 -4.32 7.11 -4.41
N THR A 45 -3.89 8.21 -5.03
CA THR A 45 -3.50 8.26 -6.45
C THR A 45 -2.06 8.74 -6.64
N ALA A 46 -1.20 8.47 -5.67
CA ALA A 46 0.19 8.88 -5.72
C ALA A 46 0.90 8.31 -6.96
N ARG A 47 1.67 9.17 -7.64
CA ARG A 47 2.53 8.79 -8.76
C ARG A 47 3.97 8.70 -8.27
N LEU A 48 4.56 7.52 -8.39
CA LEU A 48 5.90 7.22 -7.91
C LEU A 48 6.41 5.95 -8.58
N GLU A 49 7.72 5.86 -8.76
CA GLU A 49 8.39 4.72 -9.38
C GLU A 49 8.16 3.42 -8.61
N LEU A 50 8.02 3.49 -7.27
CA LEU A 50 7.70 2.33 -6.43
C LEU A 50 6.37 1.66 -6.82
N LEU A 51 5.37 2.45 -7.25
CA LEU A 51 4.12 1.90 -7.76
C LEU A 51 4.32 1.23 -9.12
N ASP A 52 5.21 1.75 -9.96
CA ASP A 52 5.53 1.14 -11.25
C ASP A 52 6.30 -0.17 -11.07
N ASP A 53 7.19 -0.24 -10.07
CA ASP A 53 7.83 -1.49 -9.64
C ASP A 53 6.80 -2.50 -9.15
N LEU A 54 5.86 -2.08 -8.29
CA LEU A 54 4.77 -2.96 -7.83
C LEU A 54 3.92 -3.47 -9.01
N LYS A 55 3.53 -2.61 -9.95
CA LYS A 55 2.81 -3.01 -11.18
C LYS A 55 3.61 -4.04 -11.97
N SER A 56 4.92 -3.87 -12.08
CA SER A 56 5.79 -4.80 -12.79
C SER A 56 5.81 -6.17 -12.11
N VAL A 57 6.00 -6.20 -10.79
CA VAL A 57 5.99 -7.44 -9.99
C VAL A 57 4.64 -8.15 -10.07
N ALA A 58 3.55 -7.39 -9.93
CA ALA A 58 2.18 -7.90 -9.90
C ALA A 58 1.77 -8.63 -11.20
N LYS A 59 2.39 -8.30 -12.35
CA LYS A 59 2.20 -9.05 -13.60
C LYS A 59 2.55 -10.53 -13.47
N GLY A 60 3.49 -10.90 -12.60
CA GLY A 60 3.82 -12.31 -12.33
C GLY A 60 2.65 -13.13 -11.77
N TRP A 61 1.62 -12.46 -11.24
CA TRP A 61 0.38 -13.05 -10.74
C TRP A 61 -0.84 -12.66 -11.59
N ASN A 62 -0.64 -12.14 -12.80
CA ASN A 62 -1.70 -11.64 -13.69
C ASN A 62 -2.56 -10.54 -13.04
N LEU A 63 -1.99 -9.75 -12.14
CA LEU A 63 -2.70 -8.69 -11.45
C LEU A 63 -2.62 -7.36 -12.22
N ARG A 64 -3.79 -6.74 -12.39
CA ARG A 64 -3.92 -5.38 -12.94
C ARG A 64 -3.93 -4.36 -11.81
N TYR A 65 -3.30 -3.21 -12.02
CA TYR A 65 -3.51 -2.05 -11.14
C TYR A 65 -4.82 -1.33 -11.47
N THR A 66 -5.66 -1.13 -10.46
CA THR A 66 -6.86 -0.30 -10.50
C THR A 66 -6.64 0.90 -9.57
N PRO A 67 -6.68 2.15 -10.07
CA PRO A 67 -6.55 3.34 -9.24
C PRO A 67 -7.63 3.43 -8.15
N ASP A 68 -7.33 4.11 -7.05
CA ASP A 68 -8.32 4.41 -6.00
C ASP A 68 -9.54 5.12 -6.62
N PRO A 69 -10.76 4.55 -6.49
CA PRO A 69 -11.97 5.14 -7.06
C PRO A 69 -12.50 6.35 -6.26
N LYS A 70 -11.94 6.64 -5.08
CA LYS A 70 -12.37 7.72 -4.18
C LYS A 70 -11.20 8.59 -3.72
N PRO A 71 -10.43 9.20 -4.63
CA PRO A 71 -9.28 10.03 -4.25
C PRO A 71 -9.65 11.20 -3.31
N GLU A 72 -10.86 11.72 -3.43
CA GLU A 72 -11.40 12.79 -2.60
C GLU A 72 -11.58 12.40 -1.12
N ALA A 73 -11.63 11.10 -0.81
CA ALA A 73 -11.69 10.61 0.56
C ALA A 73 -10.34 10.71 1.31
N GLY A 74 -9.25 11.04 0.59
CA GLY A 74 -7.96 11.35 1.19
C GLY A 74 -7.26 10.16 1.84
N TYR A 75 -7.54 8.92 1.44
CA TYR A 75 -7.02 7.71 2.09
C TYR A 75 -5.49 7.63 2.13
N PHE A 76 -4.79 8.25 1.16
CA PHE A 76 -3.32 8.37 1.18
C PHE A 76 -2.79 8.97 2.50
N PHE A 77 -3.53 9.90 3.12
CA PHE A 77 -3.09 10.61 4.32
C PHE A 77 -3.48 9.91 5.63
N ARG A 78 -4.14 8.75 5.55
CA ARG A 78 -4.86 8.12 6.66
C ARG A 78 -4.23 6.81 7.15
N SER A 79 -3.00 6.50 6.76
CA SER A 79 -2.29 5.31 7.22
C SER A 79 -0.79 5.56 7.36
N ASP A 80 -0.09 4.66 8.05
CA ASP A 80 1.26 4.85 8.60
C ASP A 80 2.36 5.14 7.55
N HIS A 81 2.17 4.73 6.30
CA HIS A 81 3.06 5.10 5.18
C HIS A 81 3.24 6.61 5.00
N PHE A 82 2.20 7.41 5.32
CA PHE A 82 2.21 8.85 5.11
C PHE A 82 3.29 9.56 5.94
N SER A 83 3.55 9.10 7.17
CA SER A 83 4.59 9.66 8.03
C SER A 83 5.99 9.58 7.42
N PHE A 84 6.23 8.61 6.54
CA PHE A 84 7.46 8.46 5.76
C PHE A 84 7.41 9.26 4.45
N ALA A 85 6.26 9.24 3.76
CA ALA A 85 6.05 9.97 2.51
C ALA A 85 6.29 11.47 2.69
N LYS A 86 5.74 12.09 3.73
CA LYS A 86 5.94 13.52 4.04
C LYS A 86 7.39 13.89 4.38
N ARG A 87 8.25 12.89 4.59
CA ARG A 87 9.71 13.02 4.79
C ARG A 87 10.50 12.54 3.58
N GLY A 88 9.84 12.39 2.43
CA GLY A 88 10.44 12.08 1.14
C GLY A 88 10.56 10.60 0.83
N VAL A 89 10.49 9.67 1.79
CA VAL A 89 10.66 8.23 1.48
C VAL A 89 9.51 7.75 0.58
N PRO A 90 9.78 7.13 -0.59
CA PRO A 90 8.75 6.57 -1.46
C PRO A 90 7.93 5.55 -0.68
N ALA A 91 6.62 5.73 -0.65
CA ALA A 91 5.77 4.97 0.24
C ALA A 91 4.42 4.66 -0.43
N ILE A 92 3.98 3.41 -0.31
CA ILE A 92 2.67 2.96 -0.75
C ILE A 92 1.93 2.31 0.43
N SER A 93 0.61 2.45 0.45
CA SER A 93 -0.27 1.59 1.24
C SER A 93 -1.06 0.71 0.29
N TYR A 94 -0.83 -0.60 0.36
CA TYR A 94 -1.44 -1.57 -0.54
C TYR A 94 -2.95 -1.69 -0.27
N SER A 95 -3.72 -1.86 -1.35
CA SER A 95 -5.15 -2.14 -1.27
C SER A 95 -5.46 -3.39 -2.09
N ALA A 96 -6.18 -4.32 -1.47
CA ALA A 96 -6.67 -5.50 -2.18
C ALA A 96 -7.72 -5.12 -3.21
N GLY A 97 -7.71 -5.82 -4.35
CA GLY A 97 -8.64 -5.53 -5.45
C GLY A 97 -10.08 -5.96 -5.18
N GLN A 98 -11.00 -5.38 -5.95
CA GLN A 98 -12.43 -5.68 -5.89
C GLN A 98 -12.92 -6.55 -7.07
N ASP A 99 -12.10 -6.74 -8.11
CA ASP A 99 -12.42 -7.65 -9.22
C ASP A 99 -12.12 -9.10 -8.83
N TRP A 100 -12.93 -9.69 -7.96
CA TRP A 100 -12.68 -11.04 -7.42
C TRP A 100 -12.69 -12.12 -8.50
N GLU A 101 -11.76 -13.08 -8.41
CA GLU A 101 -11.70 -14.23 -9.32
C GLU A 101 -13.03 -14.97 -9.37
N VAL A 102 -13.66 -15.13 -8.20
CA VAL A 102 -15.01 -15.69 -8.05
C VAL A 102 -15.99 -14.55 -7.74
N GLY A 103 -17.04 -14.41 -8.55
CA GLY A 103 -18.09 -13.39 -8.37
C GLY A 103 -17.79 -12.02 -8.98
N GLY A 104 -16.55 -11.76 -9.39
CA GLY A 104 -16.16 -10.55 -10.10
C GLY A 104 -16.31 -9.27 -9.28
N VAL A 105 -16.30 -8.13 -9.98
CA VAL A 105 -16.45 -6.79 -9.39
C VAL A 105 -17.71 -6.65 -8.54
N ALA A 106 -18.82 -7.28 -8.96
CA ALA A 106 -20.09 -7.19 -8.24
C ALA A 106 -19.98 -7.79 -6.83
N ALA A 107 -19.39 -8.98 -6.69
CA ALA A 107 -19.20 -9.62 -5.40
C ALA A 107 -18.21 -8.86 -4.51
N GLY A 108 -17.05 -8.46 -5.06
CA GLY A 108 -16.04 -7.72 -4.29
C GLY A 108 -16.54 -6.35 -3.82
N LYS A 109 -17.30 -5.64 -4.67
CA LYS A 109 -17.93 -4.38 -4.27
C LYS A 109 -18.97 -4.58 -3.18
N ALA A 110 -19.85 -5.57 -3.31
CA ALA A 110 -20.85 -5.86 -2.29
C ALA A 110 -20.22 -6.19 -0.93
N ALA A 111 -19.15 -6.98 -0.92
CA ALA A 111 -18.40 -7.29 0.31
C ALA A 111 -17.73 -6.04 0.90
N SER A 112 -17.11 -5.19 0.07
CA SER A 112 -16.49 -3.95 0.51
C SER A 112 -17.50 -2.95 1.08
N ASP A 113 -18.66 -2.80 0.44
CA ASP A 113 -19.74 -1.92 0.90
C ASP A 113 -20.31 -2.43 2.24
N ASP A 114 -20.55 -3.74 2.37
CA ASP A 114 -21.05 -4.37 3.60
C ASP A 114 -20.06 -4.21 4.76
N TYR A 115 -18.77 -4.47 4.52
CA TYR A 115 -17.71 -4.25 5.52
C TYR A 115 -17.67 -2.78 5.97
N THR A 116 -17.64 -1.83 5.04
CA THR A 116 -17.57 -0.40 5.35
C THR A 116 -18.80 0.07 6.14
N ALA A 117 -19.99 -0.40 5.78
CA ALA A 117 -21.24 0.04 6.39
C ALA A 117 -21.48 -0.57 7.79
N LYS A 118 -21.06 -1.82 8.00
CA LYS A 118 -21.49 -2.60 9.17
C LYS A 118 -20.38 -3.09 10.09
N ARG A 119 -19.12 -3.11 9.63
CA ARG A 119 -18.03 -3.79 10.34
C ARG A 119 -16.84 -2.89 10.63
N TYR A 120 -16.43 -2.05 9.68
CA TYR A 120 -15.26 -1.18 9.84
C TYR A 120 -15.33 -0.36 11.14
N HIS A 121 -14.33 -0.53 12.02
CA HIS A 121 -14.25 0.08 13.36
C HIS A 121 -15.44 -0.23 14.30
N GLN A 122 -16.12 -1.35 14.06
CA GLN A 122 -17.25 -1.83 14.85
C GLN A 122 -16.99 -3.24 15.35
N GLN A 123 -17.85 -3.72 16.25
CA GLN A 123 -17.72 -5.04 16.87
C GLN A 123 -17.76 -6.20 15.85
N GLY A 124 -18.36 -5.98 14.68
CA GLY A 124 -18.42 -6.98 13.61
C GLY A 124 -17.12 -7.11 12.80
N ASP A 125 -16.09 -6.30 13.08
CA ASP A 125 -14.73 -6.50 12.54
C ASP A 125 -14.00 -7.60 13.32
N GLU A 126 -14.52 -8.83 13.18
CA GLU A 126 -14.01 -10.01 13.84
C GLU A 126 -13.83 -11.14 12.83
N TRP A 127 -12.92 -12.06 13.15
CA TRP A 127 -12.66 -13.24 12.34
C TRP A 127 -13.94 -14.02 12.05
N GLN A 128 -14.08 -14.49 10.80
CA GLN A 128 -15.19 -15.33 10.39
C GLN A 128 -14.69 -16.70 9.89
N PRO A 129 -15.44 -17.79 10.15
CA PRO A 129 -15.03 -19.14 9.77
C PRO A 129 -15.00 -19.39 8.27
N ASP A 130 -15.64 -18.55 7.46
CA ASP A 130 -15.68 -18.62 6.01
C ASP A 130 -14.53 -17.83 5.34
N TRP A 131 -13.68 -17.16 6.12
CA TRP A 131 -12.48 -16.49 5.60
C TRP A 131 -11.46 -17.51 5.10
N THR A 132 -11.02 -17.33 3.85
CA THR A 132 -10.07 -18.26 3.20
C THR A 132 -8.63 -17.76 3.26
N PHE A 133 -8.44 -16.44 3.42
CA PHE A 133 -7.15 -15.75 3.34
C PHE A 133 -6.36 -15.99 2.05
N ALA A 134 -6.98 -16.57 1.02
CA ALA A 134 -6.31 -16.91 -0.22
C ALA A 134 -5.86 -15.65 -0.97
N GLY A 135 -6.67 -14.59 -0.95
CA GLY A 135 -6.31 -13.27 -1.47
C GLY A 135 -5.11 -12.68 -0.73
N ALA A 136 -5.20 -12.56 0.60
CA ALA A 136 -4.08 -12.07 1.42
C ALA A 136 -2.79 -12.87 1.19
N ALA A 137 -2.83 -14.20 1.15
CA ALA A 137 -1.64 -15.02 0.94
C ALA A 137 -0.95 -14.75 -0.40
N ARG A 138 -1.74 -14.57 -1.47
CA ARG A 138 -1.20 -14.19 -2.79
C ARG A 138 -0.66 -12.77 -2.77
N ASP A 139 -1.41 -11.81 -2.24
CA ASP A 139 -1.03 -10.41 -2.23
C ASP A 139 0.26 -10.19 -1.40
N LEU A 140 0.40 -10.89 -0.26
CA LEU A 140 1.64 -10.93 0.51
C LEU A 140 2.83 -11.47 -0.29
N SER A 141 2.61 -12.45 -1.17
CA SER A 141 3.66 -12.98 -2.04
C SER A 141 4.14 -11.94 -3.06
N VAL A 142 3.23 -11.13 -3.59
CA VAL A 142 3.54 -10.00 -4.48
C VAL A 142 4.37 -8.95 -3.73
N LEU A 143 3.91 -8.53 -2.55
CA LEU A 143 4.58 -7.52 -1.74
C LEU A 143 5.96 -7.99 -1.25
N TYR A 144 6.07 -9.25 -0.85
CA TYR A 144 7.34 -9.88 -0.52
C TYR A 144 8.32 -9.85 -1.71
N LYS A 145 7.84 -10.19 -2.91
CA LYS A 145 8.69 -10.17 -4.11
C LYS A 145 9.17 -8.75 -4.44
N LEU A 146 8.32 -7.74 -4.29
CA LEU A 146 8.71 -6.33 -4.42
C LEU A 146 9.79 -5.96 -3.38
N GLY A 147 9.57 -6.28 -2.11
CA GLY A 147 10.53 -6.01 -1.04
C GLY A 147 11.89 -6.68 -1.29
N LEU A 148 11.89 -7.94 -1.73
CA LEU A 148 13.10 -8.67 -2.07
C LEU A 148 13.84 -8.04 -3.26
N GLN A 149 13.13 -7.64 -4.32
CA GLN A 149 13.75 -6.96 -5.46
C GLN A 149 14.39 -5.62 -5.07
N LEU A 150 13.73 -4.85 -4.21
CA LEU A 150 14.29 -3.59 -3.71
C LEU A 150 15.53 -3.84 -2.85
N ALA A 151 15.49 -4.83 -1.96
CA ALA A 151 16.61 -5.19 -1.10
C ALA A 151 17.84 -5.73 -1.87
N ASP A 152 17.60 -6.51 -2.94
CA ASP A 152 18.65 -7.15 -3.75
C ASP A 152 19.09 -6.31 -4.97
N SER A 153 18.68 -5.05 -5.06
CA SER A 153 19.04 -4.18 -6.19
C SER A 153 19.87 -2.95 -5.77
N ARG A 154 20.13 -2.08 -6.74
CA ARG A 154 20.65 -0.72 -6.53
C ARG A 154 19.59 0.34 -6.87
N GLN A 155 18.34 -0.08 -7.04
CA GLN A 155 17.26 0.84 -7.39
C GLN A 155 16.87 1.65 -6.17
N TRP A 156 16.71 2.96 -6.40
CA TRP A 156 16.22 3.90 -5.41
C TRP A 156 15.00 4.59 -6.00
N PRO A 157 13.79 3.99 -5.86
CA PRO A 157 12.59 4.59 -6.40
C PRO A 157 12.43 6.02 -5.91
N ASN A 158 11.78 6.83 -6.74
CA ASN A 158 11.49 8.21 -6.46
C ASN A 158 10.01 8.53 -6.70
N TRP A 159 9.60 9.70 -6.24
CA TRP A 159 8.30 10.27 -6.56
C TRP A 159 8.26 10.81 -7.99
N SER A 160 7.07 11.02 -8.54
CA SER A 160 6.92 11.74 -9.81
C SER A 160 7.36 13.19 -9.68
N GLN A 161 7.68 13.84 -10.81
CA GLN A 161 8.20 15.21 -10.84
C GLN A 161 7.27 16.24 -10.17
N ASP A 162 5.97 16.02 -10.25
CA ASP A 162 4.91 16.88 -9.74
C ASP A 162 4.49 16.57 -8.29
N SER A 163 5.09 15.55 -7.65
CA SER A 163 4.77 15.20 -6.27
C SER A 163 5.37 16.20 -5.28
N GLU A 164 4.58 16.57 -4.29
CA GLU A 164 4.96 17.40 -3.15
C GLU A 164 6.08 16.77 -2.29
N PHE A 165 6.29 15.45 -2.37
CA PHE A 165 7.30 14.73 -1.59
C PHE A 165 8.67 14.66 -2.29
N ARG A 166 8.73 14.98 -3.59
CA ARG A 166 9.93 14.78 -4.40
C ARG A 166 11.09 15.66 -3.96
N ALA A 167 10.85 16.94 -3.72
CA ALA A 167 11.91 17.88 -3.31
C ALA A 167 12.64 17.38 -2.05
N THR A 168 11.90 16.87 -1.06
CA THR A 168 12.47 16.28 0.16
C THR A 168 13.26 15.00 -0.12
N ARG A 169 12.76 14.13 -1.02
CA ARG A 169 13.47 12.91 -1.44
C ARG A 169 14.78 13.24 -2.17
N ASP A 170 14.77 14.24 -3.05
CA ASP A 170 15.92 14.63 -3.87
C ASP A 170 17.00 15.32 -3.04
N ALA A 171 16.63 16.09 -2.02
CA ALA A 171 17.57 16.74 -1.09
C ALA A 171 18.53 15.76 -0.38
N SER A 172 18.15 14.49 -0.28
CA SER A 172 18.94 13.42 0.34
C SER A 172 19.52 12.41 -0.67
N ALA A 173 19.49 12.70 -1.97
CA ALA A 173 19.98 11.80 -3.00
C ALA A 173 21.46 11.39 -2.81
N ALA A 174 22.32 12.30 -2.35
CA ALA A 174 23.74 12.03 -2.14
C ALA A 174 24.04 11.00 -1.02
N ALA A 175 23.07 10.71 -0.15
CA ALA A 175 23.22 9.70 0.91
C ALA A 175 23.02 8.26 0.40
N ARG A 176 22.43 8.10 -0.79
CA ARG A 176 22.12 6.82 -1.45
C ARG A 176 23.28 6.48 -2.38
N ARG A 177 23.85 5.29 -2.21
CA ARG A 177 24.96 4.78 -3.03
C ARG A 177 24.51 3.55 -3.80
#